data_AF-A0AAJ1MMS8-F1
#
_entry.id   AF-A0AAJ1MMS8-F1
#
_cell.length_a   1.000
_cell.length_b   1.000
_cell.length_c   1.000
_cell.angle_alpha   90.00
_cell.angle_beta   90.00
_cell.angle_gamma   90.00
#
_symmetry.space_group_name_H-M   'P 1'
#
loop_
_entity.id
_entity.type
_entity.pdbx_description
1 polymer ?
#
loop_
_entity_poly.entity_id
_entity_poly.type
_entity_poly.pdbx_seq_one_letter_code
_entity_poly.pdbx_strand_id
1 'polypeptide(L)'
;MQIQILRFFSEISTPFLDTVAEAVTMLGEQYVYIIIITFLYWNVSKREGFKLAAAFMYSAVVNSVLKIAFHKPRPFEKLNFIEGKRVETATGYSFPSGHTQGATVFYITLAQIIRRRWFSVLAIVLSLLVGVSRIYLGVHWPVDVIGGLIFGIIMAYVICTIIDKFYDDRARLRMIFFRMQTVIIVLTAGLFIFDLTYLKGSMKIEDFFKISGLSCGVIYGFFFEGRFTDFSPSDAGWFRKLLRYIIGLAAAIALMAGFEILLPDHYSADFFRYLIIGAWVTFLWPAAGVYLRLFNRESRV
;
A
#
# COMPACT_ATOMS: atom_id res chain seq x y z
N MET A 1 -7.75 -21.39 -22.33
CA MET A 1 -8.47 -20.81 -21.15
C MET A 1 -8.18 -19.32 -20.93
N GLN A 2 -7.01 -18.87 -20.46
CA GLN A 2 -6.80 -17.43 -20.12
C GLN A 2 -7.03 -16.47 -21.31
N ILE A 3 -6.56 -16.83 -22.50
CA ILE A 3 -6.77 -16.04 -23.74
C ILE A 3 -8.26 -15.96 -24.11
N GLN A 4 -9.02 -17.03 -23.90
CA GLN A 4 -10.47 -17.04 -24.19
C GLN A 4 -11.23 -16.10 -23.25
N ILE A 5 -10.84 -16.05 -21.97
CA ILE A 5 -11.42 -15.12 -21.00
C ILE A 5 -11.13 -13.66 -21.41
N LEU A 6 -9.87 -13.37 -21.78
CA LEU A 6 -9.50 -12.03 -22.25
C LEU A 6 -10.21 -11.65 -23.56
N ARG A 7 -10.37 -12.62 -24.47
CA ARG A 7 -11.11 -12.43 -25.72
C ARG A 7 -12.59 -12.13 -25.45
N PHE A 8 -13.23 -12.90 -24.55
CA PHE A 8 -14.60 -12.62 -24.13
C PHE A 8 -14.77 -11.18 -23.63
N PHE A 9 -13.87 -10.73 -22.75
CA PHE A 9 -13.93 -9.35 -22.26
C PHE A 9 -13.67 -8.29 -23.34
N SER A 10 -12.77 -8.58 -24.29
CA SER A 10 -12.52 -7.73 -25.45
C SER A 10 -13.74 -7.65 -26.38
N GLU A 11 -14.49 -8.75 -26.56
CA GLU A 11 -15.69 -8.80 -27.42
C GLU A 11 -16.89 -8.04 -26.83
N ILE A 12 -17.07 -8.05 -25.51
CA ILE A 12 -18.17 -7.33 -24.84
C ILE A 12 -17.81 -5.87 -24.51
N SER A 13 -16.59 -5.45 -24.81
CA SER A 13 -16.06 -4.14 -24.48
C SER A 13 -16.91 -3.01 -25.07
N THR A 14 -17.32 -2.05 -24.23
CA THR A 14 -18.00 -0.82 -24.66
C THR A 14 -17.53 0.38 -23.83
N PRO A 15 -17.63 1.63 -24.34
CA PRO A 15 -17.23 2.83 -23.58
C PRO A 15 -17.91 2.94 -22.20
N PHE A 16 -19.16 2.49 -22.10
CA PHE A 16 -19.88 2.44 -20.82
C PHE A 16 -19.24 1.44 -19.85
N LEU A 17 -18.99 0.21 -20.29
CA LEU A 17 -18.36 -0.82 -19.46
C LEU A 17 -16.91 -0.47 -19.11
N ASP A 18 -16.21 0.25 -19.98
CA ASP A 18 -14.88 0.79 -19.71
C ASP A 18 -14.91 1.77 -18.54
N THR A 19 -15.83 2.74 -18.58
CA THR A 19 -16.03 3.70 -17.49
C THR A 19 -16.38 3.00 -16.17
N VAL A 20 -17.24 1.96 -16.23
CA VAL A 20 -17.59 1.17 -15.04
C VAL A 20 -16.38 0.42 -14.51
N ALA A 21 -15.60 -0.24 -15.37
CA ALA A 21 -14.40 -0.98 -14.96
C ALA A 21 -13.33 -0.04 -14.39
N GLU A 22 -13.17 1.15 -14.95
CA GLU A 22 -12.29 2.20 -14.44
C GLU A 22 -12.73 2.68 -13.05
N ALA A 23 -14.02 2.98 -12.86
CA ALA A 23 -14.56 3.39 -11.57
C ALA A 23 -14.38 2.29 -10.51
N VAL A 24 -14.60 1.02 -10.89
CA VAL A 24 -14.40 -0.13 -9.98
C VAL A 24 -12.91 -0.29 -9.64
N THR A 25 -12.00 -0.20 -10.61
CA THR A 25 -10.57 -0.35 -10.32
C THR A 25 -10.01 0.81 -9.48
N MET A 26 -10.66 1.99 -9.47
CA MET A 26 -10.27 3.10 -8.59
C MET A 26 -10.40 2.76 -7.10
N LEU A 27 -11.31 1.86 -6.74
CA LEU A 27 -11.41 1.30 -5.38
C LEU A 27 -10.15 0.49 -5.01
N GLY A 28 -9.39 0.06 -6.03
CA GLY A 28 -8.12 -0.63 -5.91
C GLY A 28 -6.89 0.30 -5.80
N GLU A 29 -7.05 1.62 -5.85
CA GLU A 29 -5.95 2.59 -5.93
C GLU A 29 -5.40 3.01 -4.56
N GLN A 30 -4.11 3.31 -4.53
CA GLN A 30 -3.38 3.67 -3.30
C GLN A 30 -3.95 4.90 -2.57
N TYR A 31 -4.53 5.87 -3.30
CA TYR A 31 -5.07 7.09 -2.72
C TYR A 31 -6.23 6.81 -1.75
N VAL A 32 -7.11 5.87 -2.10
CA VAL A 32 -8.22 5.45 -1.24
C VAL A 32 -7.68 4.87 0.07
N TYR A 33 -6.62 4.07 -0.02
CA TYR A 33 -6.00 3.46 1.16
C TYR A 33 -5.33 4.49 2.05
N ILE A 34 -4.58 5.44 1.48
CA ILE A 34 -3.89 6.50 2.22
C ILE A 34 -4.89 7.33 3.03
N ILE A 35 -6.00 7.76 2.41
CA ILE A 35 -7.07 8.52 3.07
C ILE A 35 -7.60 7.73 4.27
N ILE A 36 -8.00 6.47 4.08
CA ILE A 36 -8.61 5.68 5.16
C ILE A 36 -7.59 5.33 6.25
N ILE A 37 -6.37 4.93 5.88
CA ILE A 37 -5.30 4.56 6.82
C ILE A 37 -4.92 5.76 7.69
N THR A 38 -4.65 6.92 7.09
CA THR A 38 -4.27 8.13 7.83
C THR A 38 -5.41 8.62 8.71
N PHE A 39 -6.66 8.53 8.23
CA PHE A 39 -7.82 8.88 9.03
C PHE A 39 -7.95 7.96 10.25
N LEU A 40 -7.86 6.64 10.05
CA LEU A 40 -7.91 5.68 11.15
C LEU A 40 -6.78 5.92 12.15
N TYR A 41 -5.54 6.07 11.66
CA TYR A 41 -4.36 6.22 12.48
C TYR A 41 -4.36 7.50 13.31
N TRP A 42 -4.70 8.64 12.70
CA TRP A 42 -4.69 9.92 13.40
C TRP A 42 -5.96 10.18 14.21
N ASN A 43 -7.13 9.65 13.81
CA ASN A 43 -8.42 10.07 14.37
C ASN A 43 -9.23 9.03 15.13
N VAL A 44 -8.93 7.74 14.93
CA VAL A 44 -9.77 6.66 15.45
C VAL A 44 -8.97 5.75 16.37
N SER A 45 -7.92 5.10 15.85
CA SER A 45 -7.12 4.14 16.59
C SER A 45 -5.74 3.98 15.96
N LYS A 46 -4.68 4.28 16.74
CA LYS A 46 -3.28 4.03 16.34
C LYS A 46 -3.08 2.56 15.96
N ARG A 47 -3.67 1.64 16.74
CA ARG A 47 -3.55 0.19 16.54
C ARG A 47 -4.12 -0.24 15.21
N GLU A 48 -5.37 0.12 14.93
CA GLU A 48 -6.05 -0.34 13.72
C GLU A 48 -5.55 0.39 12.45
N GLY A 49 -5.19 1.68 12.56
CA GLY A 49 -4.54 2.41 11.47
C GLY A 49 -3.17 1.83 11.13
N PHE A 50 -2.33 1.54 12.13
CA PHE A 50 -1.04 0.88 11.92
C PHE A 50 -1.20 -0.54 11.37
N LYS A 51 -2.21 -1.29 11.84
CA LYS A 51 -2.52 -2.62 11.32
C LYS A 51 -2.83 -2.61 9.83
N LEU A 52 -3.70 -1.70 9.40
CA LEU A 52 -4.06 -1.55 8.00
C LEU A 52 -2.86 -1.09 7.15
N ALA A 53 -2.08 -0.12 7.64
CA ALA A 53 -0.86 0.35 6.98
C ALA A 53 0.16 -0.77 6.79
N ALA A 54 0.50 -1.49 7.86
CA ALA A 54 1.49 -2.55 7.84
C ALA A 54 1.04 -3.71 6.93
N ALA A 55 -0.23 -4.13 7.00
CA ALA A 55 -0.74 -5.20 6.15
C ALA A 55 -0.64 -4.84 4.66
N PHE A 56 -1.12 -3.66 4.28
CA PHE A 56 -1.04 -3.17 2.91
C PHE A 56 0.42 -3.09 2.41
N MET A 57 1.29 -2.48 3.20
CA MET A 57 2.66 -2.21 2.84
C MET A 57 3.51 -3.48 2.70
N TYR A 58 3.45 -4.40 3.67
CA TYR A 58 4.17 -5.68 3.54
C TYR A 58 3.60 -6.54 2.43
N SER A 59 2.29 -6.45 2.15
CA SER A 59 1.70 -7.09 0.98
C SER A 59 2.27 -6.52 -0.33
N ALA A 60 2.38 -5.19 -0.43
CA ALA A 60 2.99 -4.54 -1.59
C ALA A 60 4.48 -4.90 -1.76
N VAL A 61 5.25 -5.04 -0.67
CA VAL A 61 6.63 -5.58 -0.74
C VAL A 61 6.63 -6.97 -1.36
N VAL A 62 5.79 -7.89 -0.87
CA VAL A 62 5.68 -9.25 -1.42
C VAL A 62 5.26 -9.21 -2.89
N ASN A 63 4.32 -8.35 -3.27
CA ASN A 63 3.90 -8.17 -4.66
C ASN A 63 5.08 -7.78 -5.55
N SER A 64 5.85 -6.75 -5.16
CA SER A 64 7.00 -6.27 -5.90
C SER A 64 8.09 -7.32 -6.02
N VAL A 65 8.38 -8.08 -4.95
CA VAL A 65 9.35 -9.19 -4.99
C VAL A 65 8.90 -10.27 -5.96
N LEU A 66 7.63 -10.67 -5.93
CA LEU A 66 7.12 -11.69 -6.84
C LEU A 66 7.10 -11.22 -8.29
N LYS A 67 6.77 -9.95 -8.55
CA LYS A 67 6.89 -9.34 -9.88
C LYS A 67 8.31 -9.44 -10.42
N ILE A 68 9.29 -9.06 -9.59
CA ILE A 68 10.72 -9.19 -9.91
C ILE A 68 11.15 -10.65 -10.02
N ALA A 69 10.56 -11.59 -9.30
CA ALA A 69 10.93 -13.00 -9.44
C ALA A 69 10.42 -13.61 -10.76
N PHE A 70 9.16 -13.35 -11.11
CA PHE A 70 8.49 -14.02 -12.23
C PHE A 70 8.66 -13.35 -13.59
N HIS A 71 8.98 -12.06 -13.66
CA HIS A 71 9.21 -11.33 -14.92
C HIS A 71 8.10 -11.50 -15.98
N LYS A 72 6.86 -11.75 -15.54
CA LYS A 72 5.80 -12.15 -16.46
C LYS A 72 5.32 -10.96 -17.30
N PRO A 73 5.28 -11.07 -18.65
CA PRO A 73 4.77 -10.01 -19.51
C PRO A 73 3.25 -9.85 -19.38
N ARG A 74 2.77 -8.65 -19.68
CA ARG A 74 1.33 -8.32 -19.60
C ARG A 74 0.56 -8.79 -20.84
N PRO A 75 -0.77 -8.92 -20.79
CA PRO A 75 -1.55 -9.37 -21.94
C PRO A 75 -1.40 -8.46 -23.16
N PHE A 76 -1.49 -7.13 -23.00
CA PHE A 76 -1.33 -6.15 -24.08
C PHE A 76 0.07 -6.15 -24.71
N GLU A 77 1.09 -6.65 -24.01
CA GLU A 77 2.46 -6.80 -24.56
C GLU A 77 2.60 -8.04 -25.45
N LYS A 78 1.64 -8.98 -25.39
CA LYS A 78 1.71 -10.28 -26.07
C LYS A 78 0.57 -10.54 -27.05
N LEU A 79 -0.57 -9.88 -26.88
CA LEU A 79 -1.79 -10.14 -27.63
C LEU A 79 -2.20 -8.87 -28.38
N ASN A 80 -2.04 -8.86 -29.70
CA ASN A 80 -2.31 -7.69 -30.56
C ASN A 80 -3.78 -7.23 -30.55
N PHE A 81 -4.71 -8.07 -30.08
CA PHE A 81 -6.14 -7.74 -29.98
C PHE A 81 -6.53 -7.15 -28.60
N ILE A 82 -5.55 -6.91 -27.72
CA ILE A 82 -5.74 -6.29 -26.41
C ILE A 82 -4.95 -4.98 -26.39
N GLU A 83 -5.65 -3.85 -26.42
CA GLU A 83 -5.03 -2.52 -26.41
C GLU A 83 -4.45 -2.15 -25.04
N GLY A 84 -5.03 -2.64 -23.95
CA GLY A 84 -4.69 -2.24 -22.59
C GLY A 84 -5.25 -0.84 -22.28
N LYS A 85 -6.33 -0.77 -21.52
CA LYS A 85 -7.10 0.48 -21.37
C LYS A 85 -6.66 1.37 -20.21
N ARG A 86 -5.72 0.90 -19.39
CA ARG A 86 -5.26 1.58 -18.16
C ARG A 86 -3.80 1.25 -17.86
N VAL A 87 -2.95 1.47 -18.86
CA VAL A 87 -1.54 1.05 -18.87
C VAL A 87 -0.68 1.92 -17.94
N GLU A 88 -1.08 3.17 -17.73
CA GLU A 88 -0.42 4.13 -16.85
C GLU A 88 -0.41 3.67 -15.38
N THR A 89 -1.41 2.88 -14.95
CA THR A 89 -1.43 2.26 -13.62
C THR A 89 -0.90 0.82 -13.63
N ALA A 90 -0.38 0.34 -14.75
CA ALA A 90 0.08 -1.03 -14.97
C ALA A 90 1.62 -1.11 -14.95
N THR A 91 2.25 -0.55 -13.92
CA THR A 91 3.71 -0.53 -13.74
C THR A 91 4.31 -1.92 -13.50
N GLY A 92 5.58 -2.09 -13.85
CA GLY A 92 6.34 -3.34 -13.65
C GLY A 92 5.77 -4.56 -14.38
N TYR A 93 6.04 -5.75 -13.84
CA TYR A 93 5.61 -7.03 -14.41
C TYR A 93 4.15 -7.39 -14.08
N SER A 94 3.58 -8.36 -14.79
CA SER A 94 2.16 -8.70 -14.71
C SER A 94 1.78 -9.49 -13.45
N PHE A 95 2.59 -10.46 -13.02
CA PHE A 95 2.23 -11.38 -11.93
C PHE A 95 2.91 -11.03 -10.60
N PRO A 96 2.18 -11.03 -9.47
CA PRO A 96 0.72 -11.01 -9.34
C PRO A 96 0.14 -9.59 -9.54
N SER A 97 -1.19 -9.50 -9.70
CA SER A 97 -1.89 -8.22 -9.88
C SER A 97 -1.80 -7.34 -8.63
N GLY A 98 -1.19 -6.15 -8.78
CA GLY A 98 -1.00 -5.18 -7.70
C GLY A 98 -2.32 -4.60 -7.18
N HIS A 99 -3.20 -4.10 -8.05
CA HIS A 99 -4.53 -3.59 -7.67
C HIS A 99 -5.37 -4.66 -6.98
N THR A 100 -5.37 -5.89 -7.49
CA THR A 100 -6.11 -7.00 -6.87
C THR A 100 -5.56 -7.33 -5.50
N GLN A 101 -4.23 -7.47 -5.38
CA GLN A 101 -3.59 -7.78 -4.10
C GLN A 101 -3.79 -6.68 -3.07
N GLY A 102 -3.65 -5.42 -3.49
CA GLY A 102 -3.87 -4.22 -2.67
C GLY A 102 -5.31 -4.11 -2.17
N ALA A 103 -6.30 -4.27 -3.06
CA ALA A 103 -7.71 -4.26 -2.67
C ALA A 103 -8.02 -5.41 -1.70
N THR A 104 -7.51 -6.60 -1.98
CA THR A 104 -7.74 -7.78 -1.17
C THR A 104 -7.19 -7.61 0.25
N VAL A 105 -5.92 -7.23 0.38
CA VAL A 105 -5.34 -7.04 1.72
C VAL A 105 -6.04 -5.92 2.47
N PHE A 106 -6.36 -4.81 1.80
CA PHE A 106 -6.99 -3.66 2.41
C PHE A 106 -8.40 -3.97 2.93
N TYR A 107 -9.27 -4.50 2.07
CA TYR A 107 -10.66 -4.76 2.45
C TYR A 107 -10.80 -5.92 3.43
N ILE A 108 -9.98 -6.98 3.32
CA ILE A 108 -9.99 -8.08 4.29
C ILE A 108 -9.47 -7.63 5.65
N THR A 109 -8.41 -6.81 5.70
CA THR A 109 -7.96 -6.22 6.97
C THR A 109 -9.04 -5.32 7.58
N LEU A 110 -9.72 -4.46 6.78
CA LEU A 110 -10.86 -3.70 7.28
C LEU A 110 -12.00 -4.60 7.79
N ALA A 111 -12.27 -5.73 7.16
CA ALA A 111 -13.27 -6.68 7.65
C ALA A 111 -12.90 -7.29 9.00
N GLN A 112 -11.61 -7.56 9.24
CA GLN A 112 -11.11 -8.02 10.54
C GLN A 112 -11.19 -6.94 11.64
N ILE A 113 -11.10 -5.66 11.26
CA ILE A 113 -11.27 -4.51 12.15
C ILE A 113 -12.75 -4.29 12.49
N ILE A 114 -13.61 -4.24 11.46
CA ILE A 114 -15.04 -3.93 11.60
C ILE A 114 -15.82 -5.08 12.22
N ARG A 115 -15.43 -6.34 11.95
CA ARG A 115 -16.01 -7.56 12.52
C ARG A 115 -17.53 -7.69 12.33
N ARG A 116 -18.05 -7.17 11.22
CA ARG A 116 -19.46 -7.32 10.82
C ARG A 116 -19.55 -8.21 9.59
N ARG A 117 -20.43 -9.22 9.64
CA ARG A 117 -20.62 -10.19 8.54
C ARG A 117 -20.91 -9.51 7.19
N TRP A 118 -21.76 -8.48 7.19
CA TRP A 118 -22.09 -7.73 5.97
C TRP A 118 -20.84 -7.09 5.34
N PHE A 119 -19.90 -6.59 6.16
CA PHE A 119 -18.67 -5.98 5.67
C PHE A 119 -17.68 -7.05 5.19
N SER A 120 -17.63 -8.23 5.83
CA SER A 120 -16.82 -9.35 5.33
C SER A 120 -17.27 -9.78 3.93
N VAL A 121 -18.58 -9.85 3.68
CA VAL A 121 -19.12 -10.13 2.34
C VAL A 121 -18.75 -9.00 1.38
N LEU A 122 -18.95 -7.74 1.79
CA LEU A 122 -18.58 -6.58 0.98
C LEU A 122 -17.09 -6.59 0.59
N ALA A 123 -16.20 -6.92 1.52
CA ALA A 123 -14.76 -6.98 1.30
C ALA A 123 -14.39 -8.02 0.22
N ILE A 124 -15.02 -9.20 0.27
CA ILE A 124 -14.82 -10.24 -0.75
C ILE A 124 -15.33 -9.75 -2.11
N VAL A 125 -16.53 -9.18 -2.16
CA VAL A 125 -17.13 -8.66 -3.39
C VAL A 125 -16.25 -7.57 -4.02
N LEU A 126 -15.80 -6.58 -3.23
CA LEU A 126 -14.94 -5.51 -3.72
C LEU A 126 -13.60 -6.04 -4.25
N SER A 127 -12.98 -7.00 -3.56
CA SER A 127 -11.72 -7.61 -3.99
C SER A 127 -11.86 -8.34 -5.33
N LEU A 128 -12.97 -9.07 -5.51
CA LEU A 128 -13.28 -9.76 -6.76
C LEU A 128 -13.61 -8.78 -7.89
N LEU A 129 -14.41 -7.75 -7.62
CA LEU A 129 -14.76 -6.72 -8.61
C LEU A 129 -13.52 -5.97 -9.12
N VAL A 130 -12.62 -5.57 -8.22
CA VAL A 130 -11.33 -4.99 -8.62
C VAL A 130 -10.54 -5.98 -9.46
N GLY A 131 -10.46 -7.25 -9.04
CA GLY A 131 -9.83 -8.31 -9.82
C GLY A 131 -10.35 -8.43 -11.25
N VAL A 132 -11.67 -8.57 -11.40
CA VAL A 132 -12.34 -8.70 -12.69
C VAL A 132 -12.11 -7.47 -13.56
N SER A 133 -12.18 -6.26 -12.98
CA SER A 133 -11.91 -5.02 -13.71
C SER A 133 -10.52 -5.01 -14.36
N ARG A 134 -9.49 -5.58 -13.71
CA ARG A 134 -8.13 -5.65 -14.28
C ARG A 134 -8.01 -6.63 -15.45
N ILE A 135 -8.81 -7.69 -15.47
CA ILE A 135 -8.88 -8.62 -16.61
C ILE A 135 -9.62 -7.92 -17.76
N TYR A 136 -10.76 -7.29 -17.44
CA TYR A 136 -11.57 -6.54 -18.41
C TYR A 136 -10.76 -5.44 -19.12
N LEU A 137 -10.01 -4.65 -18.36
CA LEU A 137 -9.15 -3.58 -18.88
C LEU A 137 -7.93 -4.09 -19.67
N GLY A 138 -7.73 -5.42 -19.77
CA GLY A 138 -6.69 -6.04 -20.58
C GLY A 138 -5.27 -5.94 -20.01
N VAL A 139 -5.13 -5.52 -18.76
CA VAL A 139 -3.83 -5.22 -18.13
C VAL A 139 -3.25 -6.38 -17.31
N HIS A 140 -4.08 -7.37 -16.97
CA HIS A 140 -3.68 -8.55 -16.21
C HIS A 140 -4.28 -9.83 -16.75
N TRP A 141 -3.52 -10.92 -16.61
CA TRP A 141 -4.01 -12.26 -16.87
C TRP A 141 -4.91 -12.74 -15.71
N PRO A 142 -5.88 -13.65 -15.94
CA PRO A 142 -6.69 -14.24 -14.86
C PRO A 142 -5.86 -14.86 -13.73
N VAL A 143 -4.73 -15.51 -14.03
CA VAL A 143 -3.85 -16.08 -13.00
C VAL A 143 -3.17 -15.00 -12.15
N ASP A 144 -2.92 -13.80 -12.70
CA ASP A 144 -2.34 -12.70 -11.93
C ASP A 144 -3.33 -12.18 -10.88
N VAL A 145 -4.62 -12.17 -11.23
CA VAL A 145 -5.72 -11.82 -10.33
C VAL A 145 -5.87 -12.87 -9.23
N ILE A 146 -5.86 -14.16 -9.59
CA ILE A 146 -5.91 -15.25 -8.60
C ILE A 146 -4.72 -15.16 -7.64
N GLY A 147 -3.51 -14.94 -8.17
CA GLY A 147 -2.32 -14.71 -7.34
C GLY A 147 -2.50 -13.52 -6.41
N GLY A 148 -3.01 -12.39 -6.92
CA GLY A 148 -3.28 -11.21 -6.11
C GLY A 148 -4.27 -11.46 -4.98
N LEU A 149 -5.36 -12.19 -5.23
CA LEU A 149 -6.32 -12.59 -4.20
C LEU A 149 -5.64 -13.45 -3.13
N ILE A 150 -4.91 -14.50 -3.52
CA ILE A 150 -4.26 -15.43 -2.60
C ILE A 150 -3.23 -14.71 -1.72
N PHE A 151 -2.30 -13.97 -2.33
CA PHE A 151 -1.26 -13.26 -1.57
C PHE A 151 -1.85 -12.14 -0.72
N GLY A 152 -2.90 -11.46 -1.20
CA GLY A 152 -3.61 -10.44 -0.42
C GLY A 152 -4.26 -11.01 0.84
N ILE A 153 -4.94 -12.16 0.72
CA ILE A 153 -5.53 -12.89 1.85
C ILE A 153 -4.43 -13.30 2.84
N ILE A 154 -3.39 -13.98 2.37
CA ILE A 154 -2.29 -14.46 3.23
C ILE A 154 -1.70 -13.31 4.02
N MET A 155 -1.37 -12.20 3.34
CA MET A 155 -0.72 -11.05 3.98
C MET A 155 -1.65 -10.34 4.97
N ALA A 156 -2.95 -10.25 4.68
CA ALA A 156 -3.93 -9.72 5.63
C ALA A 156 -3.93 -10.55 6.91
N TYR A 157 -4.04 -11.87 6.82
CA TYR A 157 -4.08 -12.74 8.01
C TYR A 157 -2.76 -12.78 8.76
N VAL A 158 -1.62 -12.88 8.08
CA VAL A 158 -0.30 -12.94 8.72
C VAL A 158 -0.02 -11.66 9.51
N ILE A 159 -0.17 -10.49 8.88
CA ILE A 159 0.15 -9.21 9.53
C ILE A 159 -0.87 -8.87 10.62
N CYS A 160 -2.16 -9.09 10.39
CA CYS A 160 -3.18 -8.89 11.42
C CYS A 160 -2.91 -9.79 12.64
N THR A 161 -2.55 -11.06 12.45
CA THR A 161 -2.26 -11.99 13.55
C THR A 161 -1.04 -11.54 14.35
N ILE A 162 0.04 -11.11 13.69
CA ILE A 162 1.24 -10.59 14.35
C ILE A 162 0.86 -9.39 15.24
N ILE A 163 0.10 -8.45 14.67
CA ILE A 163 -0.28 -7.23 15.38
C ILE A 163 -1.26 -7.55 16.51
N ASP A 164 -2.32 -8.31 16.25
CA ASP A 164 -3.31 -8.65 17.27
C ASP A 164 -2.70 -9.40 18.46
N LYS A 165 -1.71 -10.25 18.22
CA LYS A 165 -1.04 -11.03 19.26
C LYS A 165 0.03 -10.26 20.03
N PHE A 166 0.74 -9.35 19.39
CA PHE A 166 1.93 -8.72 19.97
C PHE A 166 1.82 -7.21 20.16
N TYR A 167 0.69 -6.57 19.84
CA TYR A 167 0.57 -5.10 19.92
C TYR A 167 0.90 -4.55 21.32
N ASP A 168 0.44 -5.24 22.37
CA ASP A 168 0.66 -4.83 23.76
C ASP A 168 2.07 -5.20 24.26
N ASP A 169 2.69 -6.23 23.68
CA ASP A 169 4.12 -6.55 23.86
C ASP A 169 4.97 -5.74 22.87
N ARG A 170 5.10 -4.44 23.17
CA ARG A 170 5.82 -3.48 22.33
C ARG A 170 7.26 -3.91 22.01
N ALA A 171 7.94 -4.58 22.94
CA ALA A 171 9.31 -5.03 22.75
C ALA A 171 9.39 -6.14 21.69
N ARG A 172 8.49 -7.13 21.77
CA ARG A 172 8.43 -8.22 20.80
C ARG A 172 7.91 -7.76 19.44
N LEU A 173 6.90 -6.90 19.40
CA LEU A 173 6.39 -6.31 18.16
C LEU A 173 7.51 -5.57 17.41
N ARG A 174 8.27 -4.73 18.14
CA ARG A 174 9.43 -4.01 17.60
C ARG A 174 10.48 -4.96 17.04
N MET A 175 10.82 -6.02 17.79
CA MET A 175 11.78 -7.03 17.33
C MET A 175 11.35 -7.69 16.02
N ILE A 176 10.07 -8.08 15.90
CA ILE A 176 9.54 -8.72 14.69
C ILE A 176 9.65 -7.78 13.49
N PHE A 177 9.11 -6.56 13.59
CA PHE A 177 9.12 -5.61 12.48
C PHE A 177 10.53 -5.14 12.12
N PHE A 178 11.42 -4.97 13.09
CA PHE A 178 12.81 -4.60 12.80
C PHE A 178 13.54 -5.72 12.06
N ARG A 179 13.34 -6.99 12.43
CA ARG A 179 13.89 -8.13 11.68
C ARG A 179 13.35 -8.18 10.26
N MET A 180 12.04 -8.00 10.08
CA MET A 180 11.44 -7.92 8.74
C MET A 180 12.03 -6.76 7.92
N GLN A 181 12.23 -5.59 8.54
CA GLN A 181 12.79 -4.43 7.87
C GLN A 181 14.27 -4.61 7.53
N THR A 182 15.05 -5.29 8.37
CA THR A 182 16.43 -5.67 8.05
C THR A 182 16.49 -6.50 6.78
N VAL A 183 15.61 -7.50 6.63
CA VAL A 183 15.54 -8.32 5.41
C VAL A 183 15.22 -7.45 4.19
N ILE A 184 14.26 -6.54 4.29
CA ILE A 184 13.89 -5.63 3.19
C ILE A 184 15.04 -4.69 2.82
N ILE A 185 15.74 -4.12 3.79
CA ILE A 185 16.88 -3.22 3.56
C ILE A 185 18.02 -3.98 2.88
N VAL A 186 18.35 -5.19 3.36
CA VAL A 186 19.39 -6.03 2.74
C VAL A 186 19.00 -6.37 1.30
N LEU A 187 17.74 -6.73 1.05
CA LEU A 187 17.26 -7.00 -0.30
C LEU A 187 17.31 -5.75 -1.19
N THR A 188 16.96 -4.57 -0.66
CA THR A 188 17.05 -3.28 -1.37
C THR A 188 18.49 -2.95 -1.76
N ALA A 189 19.43 -3.10 -0.82
CA ALA A 189 20.84 -2.90 -1.11
C ALA A 189 21.37 -3.92 -2.12
N GLY A 190 20.98 -5.18 -2.00
CA GLY A 190 21.37 -6.24 -2.93
C GLY A 190 20.86 -5.99 -4.35
N LEU A 191 19.58 -5.61 -4.50
CA LEU A 191 19.00 -5.26 -5.80
C LEU A 191 19.64 -4.00 -6.39
N PHE A 192 19.93 -2.99 -5.58
CA PHE A 192 20.64 -1.79 -6.02
C PHE A 192 22.02 -2.12 -6.60
N ILE A 193 22.82 -2.88 -5.85
CA ILE A 193 24.17 -3.27 -6.27
C ILE A 193 24.10 -4.14 -7.52
N PHE A 194 23.18 -5.10 -7.56
CA PHE A 194 23.00 -5.99 -8.70
C PHE A 194 22.60 -5.22 -9.97
N ASP A 195 21.61 -4.34 -9.88
CA ASP A 195 21.15 -3.54 -11.01
C ASP A 195 22.27 -2.62 -11.53
N LEU A 196 22.96 -1.89 -10.65
CA LEU A 196 24.07 -1.02 -11.07
C LEU A 196 25.23 -1.79 -11.70
N THR A 197 25.58 -2.95 -11.15
CA THR A 197 26.78 -3.71 -11.58
C THR A 197 26.52 -4.52 -12.85
N TYR A 198 25.35 -5.16 -12.96
CA TYR A 198 25.08 -6.16 -13.99
C TYR A 198 24.05 -5.72 -15.03
N LEU A 199 23.04 -4.96 -14.64
CA LEU A 199 21.93 -4.56 -15.52
C LEU A 199 21.98 -3.08 -15.95
N LYS A 200 22.90 -2.30 -15.38
CA LYS A 200 23.15 -0.89 -15.69
C LYS A 200 21.87 -0.04 -15.65
N GLY A 201 20.98 -0.30 -14.71
CA GLY A 201 19.74 0.47 -14.53
C GLY A 201 18.54 -0.04 -15.34
N SER A 202 18.65 -1.16 -16.04
CA SER A 202 17.54 -1.68 -16.88
C SER A 202 16.48 -2.46 -16.09
N MET A 203 16.70 -2.71 -14.79
CA MET A 203 15.80 -3.52 -13.98
C MET A 203 14.57 -2.72 -13.52
N LYS A 204 13.36 -3.26 -13.71
CA LYS A 204 12.10 -2.63 -13.26
C LYS A 204 11.89 -2.80 -11.74
N ILE A 205 12.63 -2.03 -10.92
CA ILE A 205 12.63 -2.11 -9.45
C ILE A 205 12.10 -0.86 -8.73
N GLU A 206 11.68 0.17 -9.47
CA GLU A 206 11.15 1.43 -8.92
C GLU A 206 10.09 1.23 -7.83
N ASP A 207 9.05 0.43 -8.12
CA ASP A 207 7.97 0.15 -7.19
C ASP A 207 8.46 -0.54 -5.90
N PHE A 208 9.51 -1.37 -6.00
CA PHE A 208 10.13 -2.01 -4.84
C PHE A 208 10.85 -0.99 -3.95
N PHE A 209 11.57 -0.03 -4.54
CA PHE A 209 12.28 1.02 -3.78
C PHE A 209 11.30 1.98 -3.11
N LYS A 210 10.24 2.40 -3.81
CA LYS A 210 9.16 3.22 -3.24
C LYS A 210 8.54 2.55 -2.01
N ILE A 211 8.15 1.29 -2.11
CA ILE A 211 7.51 0.59 -1.00
C ILE A 211 8.47 0.23 0.14
N SER A 212 9.74 -0.08 -0.16
CA SER A 212 10.80 -0.32 0.83
C SER A 212 11.14 0.94 1.64
N GLY A 213 11.21 2.09 0.96
CA GLY A 213 11.35 3.40 1.60
C GLY A 213 10.17 3.69 2.51
N LEU A 214 8.95 3.59 1.98
CA LEU A 214 7.72 3.77 2.75
C LEU A 214 7.69 2.87 3.99
N SER A 215 8.15 1.61 3.86
CA SER A 215 8.17 0.68 4.98
C SER A 215 9.15 1.03 6.07
N CYS A 216 10.34 1.51 5.71
CA CYS A 216 11.26 2.10 6.69
C CYS A 216 10.59 3.25 7.45
N GLY A 217 10.00 4.19 6.71
CA GLY A 217 9.39 5.39 7.29
C GLY A 217 8.23 5.06 8.24
N VAL A 218 7.29 4.22 7.81
CA VAL A 218 6.13 3.82 8.60
C VAL A 218 6.56 3.06 9.85
N ILE A 219 7.44 2.06 9.74
CA ILE A 219 7.84 1.20 10.86
C ILE A 219 8.68 1.97 11.88
N TYR A 220 9.77 2.60 11.44
CA TYR A 220 10.63 3.33 12.37
C TYR A 220 9.90 4.55 12.96
N GLY A 221 9.13 5.26 12.15
CA GLY A 221 8.30 6.37 12.63
C GLY A 221 7.28 5.92 13.68
N PHE A 222 6.57 4.81 13.48
CA PHE A 222 5.61 4.31 14.46
C PHE A 222 6.25 4.01 15.83
N PHE A 223 7.42 3.36 15.84
CA PHE A 223 8.11 3.05 17.10
C PHE A 223 8.79 4.27 17.73
N PHE A 224 9.22 5.26 16.93
CA PHE A 224 9.73 6.54 17.44
C PHE A 224 8.62 7.40 18.03
N GLU A 225 7.48 7.48 17.35
CA GLU A 225 6.28 8.17 17.84
C GLU A 225 5.88 7.65 19.20
N GLY A 226 5.70 6.34 19.36
CA GLY A 226 5.33 5.76 20.66
C GLY A 226 6.36 5.98 21.78
N ARG A 227 7.62 6.29 21.43
CA ARG A 227 8.68 6.56 22.42
C ARG A 227 8.76 8.03 22.84
N PHE A 228 8.55 8.95 21.90
CA PHE A 228 8.84 10.38 22.07
C PHE A 228 7.59 11.26 22.13
N THR A 229 6.53 10.88 21.42
CA THR A 229 5.31 11.68 21.26
C THR A 229 4.15 11.06 22.03
N ASP A 230 3.88 9.78 21.77
CA ASP A 230 2.78 9.00 22.32
C ASP A 230 1.43 9.73 22.24
N PHE A 231 1.01 10.07 21.02
CA PHE A 231 -0.20 10.87 20.80
C PHE A 231 -1.48 10.06 21.02
N SER A 232 -2.57 10.74 21.39
CA SER A 232 -3.91 10.16 21.47
C SER A 232 -4.75 10.48 20.22
N PRO A 233 -5.24 9.45 19.49
CA PRO A 233 -6.11 9.65 18.33
C PRO A 233 -7.56 10.00 18.74
N SER A 234 -8.03 9.54 19.90
CA SER A 234 -9.43 9.69 20.34
C SER A 234 -9.71 11.03 20.98
N ASP A 235 -8.74 11.62 21.67
CA ASP A 235 -8.98 12.64 22.70
C ASP A 235 -8.99 14.05 22.13
N ALA A 236 -9.75 14.27 21.06
CA ALA A 236 -9.90 15.59 20.44
C ALA A 236 -11.33 15.80 19.94
N GLY A 237 -11.84 17.03 20.08
CA GLY A 237 -13.13 17.42 19.48
C GLY A 237 -13.10 17.31 17.96
N TRP A 238 -14.27 17.10 17.34
CA TRP A 238 -14.39 16.80 15.90
C TRP A 238 -13.69 17.84 15.00
N PHE A 239 -13.75 19.13 15.36
CA PHE A 239 -13.11 20.21 14.60
C PHE A 239 -11.58 20.09 14.59
N ARG A 240 -10.96 19.74 15.73
CA ARG A 240 -9.51 19.50 15.80
C ARG A 240 -9.10 18.26 15.01
N LYS A 241 -9.94 17.21 15.04
CA LYS A 241 -9.72 16.00 14.23
C LYS A 241 -9.76 16.30 12.73
N LEU A 242 -10.69 17.14 12.30
CA LEU A 242 -10.78 17.59 10.92
C LEU A 242 -9.55 18.42 10.53
N LEU A 243 -9.22 19.44 11.33
CA LEU A 243 -8.10 20.33 11.05
C LEU A 243 -6.78 19.58 10.97
N ARG A 244 -6.49 18.71 11.94
CA ARG A 244 -5.23 17.95 11.93
C ARG A 244 -5.14 16.95 10.78
N TYR A 245 -6.28 16.43 10.32
CA TYR A 245 -6.34 15.54 9.18
C TYR A 245 -6.05 16.27 7.87
N ILE A 246 -6.72 17.40 7.64
CA ILE A 246 -6.53 18.22 6.43
C ILE A 246 -5.11 18.77 6.37
N ILE A 247 -4.60 19.35 7.47
CA ILE A 247 -3.23 19.90 7.49
C ILE A 247 -2.20 18.77 7.28
N GLY A 248 -2.37 17.64 7.97
CA GLY A 248 -1.45 16.51 7.86
C GLY A 248 -1.37 15.95 6.44
N LEU A 249 -2.50 15.83 5.75
CA LEU A 249 -2.56 15.40 4.35
C LEU A 249 -2.01 16.46 3.38
N ALA A 250 -2.39 17.72 3.54
CA ALA A 250 -1.91 18.81 2.68
C ALA A 250 -0.39 18.94 2.78
N ALA A 251 0.17 18.84 3.98
CA ALA A 251 1.60 18.85 4.20
C ALA A 251 2.29 17.59 3.62
N ALA A 252 1.67 16.40 3.69
CA ALA A 252 2.21 15.21 3.04
C ALA A 252 2.29 15.38 1.51
N ILE A 253 1.26 15.96 0.90
CA ILE A 253 1.23 16.26 -0.54
C ILE A 253 2.31 17.29 -0.89
N ALA A 254 2.42 18.37 -0.10
CA ALA A 254 3.43 19.40 -0.32
C ALA A 254 4.86 18.86 -0.16
N LEU A 255 5.11 17.98 0.82
CA LEU A 255 6.40 17.30 0.99
C LEU A 255 6.70 16.43 -0.22
N MET A 256 5.74 15.64 -0.70
CA MET A 256 5.93 14.78 -1.87
C MET A 256 6.31 15.60 -3.11
N ALA A 257 5.55 16.66 -3.41
CA ALA A 257 5.82 17.55 -4.52
C ALA A 257 7.17 18.29 -4.37
N GLY A 258 7.50 18.73 -3.15
CA GLY A 258 8.78 19.39 -2.88
C GLY A 258 9.98 18.47 -3.10
N PHE A 259 9.91 17.21 -2.68
CA PHE A 259 10.99 16.26 -2.90
C PHE A 259 11.08 15.75 -4.34
N GLU A 260 9.99 15.79 -5.10
CA GLU A 260 10.02 15.53 -6.54
C GLU A 260 10.88 16.57 -7.28
N ILE A 261 10.81 17.84 -6.84
CA ILE A 261 11.64 18.93 -7.39
C ILE A 261 13.10 18.85 -6.92
N LEU A 262 13.32 18.54 -5.64
CA LEU A 262 14.66 18.61 -5.02
C LEU A 262 15.56 17.41 -5.31
N LEU A 263 14.98 16.23 -5.46
CA LEU A 263 15.74 14.99 -5.64
C LEU A 263 15.75 14.57 -7.12
N PRO A 264 16.78 13.84 -7.58
CA PRO A 264 16.85 13.38 -8.96
C PRO A 264 15.73 12.37 -9.28
N ASP A 265 15.34 12.27 -10.54
CA ASP A 265 14.42 11.25 -11.03
C ASP A 265 15.13 9.89 -11.13
N HIS A 266 15.24 9.21 -9.99
CA HIS A 266 15.90 7.92 -9.86
C HIS A 266 15.26 7.12 -8.71
N TYR A 267 15.15 5.80 -8.89
CA TYR A 267 14.49 4.93 -7.90
C TYR A 267 15.18 4.92 -6.52
N SER A 268 16.49 5.22 -6.46
CA SER A 268 17.18 5.40 -5.17
C SER A 268 16.76 6.67 -4.44
N ALA A 269 16.45 7.76 -5.16
CA ALA A 269 15.87 8.95 -4.58
C ALA A 269 14.44 8.68 -4.11
N ASP A 270 13.66 7.90 -4.87
CA ASP A 270 12.32 7.49 -4.48
C ASP A 270 12.29 6.76 -3.13
N PHE A 271 13.28 5.90 -2.85
CA PHE A 271 13.40 5.28 -1.53
C PHE A 271 13.38 6.34 -0.41
N PHE A 272 14.17 7.40 -0.53
CA PHE A 272 14.23 8.46 0.49
C PHE A 272 12.97 9.32 0.51
N ARG A 273 12.38 9.64 -0.65
CA ARG A 273 11.09 10.35 -0.74
C ARG A 273 10.02 9.64 0.08
N TYR A 274 9.83 8.35 -0.20
CA TYR A 274 8.79 7.55 0.44
C TYR A 274 9.11 7.24 1.90
N LEU A 275 10.40 7.12 2.29
CA LEU A 275 10.81 7.04 3.69
C LEU A 275 10.37 8.26 4.48
N ILE A 276 10.60 9.46 3.94
CA ILE A 276 10.22 10.70 4.62
C ILE A 276 8.70 10.82 4.71
N ILE A 277 7.95 10.44 3.66
CA ILE A 277 6.48 10.41 3.71
C ILE A 277 5.97 9.41 4.76
N GLY A 278 6.55 8.21 4.82
CA GLY A 278 6.19 7.23 5.85
C GLY A 278 6.43 7.77 7.27
N ALA A 279 7.61 8.37 7.49
CA ALA A 279 7.96 8.98 8.77
C ALA A 279 7.12 10.22 9.09
N TRP A 280 6.69 10.97 8.07
CA TRP A 280 5.76 12.09 8.22
C TRP A 280 4.44 11.60 8.80
N VAL A 281 3.87 10.56 8.18
CA VAL A 281 2.57 10.04 8.58
C VAL A 281 2.58 9.46 9.99
N THR A 282 3.60 8.68 10.33
CA THR A 282 3.64 7.95 11.60
C THR A 282 4.31 8.69 12.74
N PHE A 283 5.16 9.70 12.48
CA PHE A 283 5.93 10.38 13.52
C PHE A 283 5.94 11.90 13.43
N LEU A 284 6.45 12.48 12.33
CA LEU A 284 6.72 13.93 12.28
C LEU A 284 5.44 14.75 12.40
N TRP A 285 4.36 14.34 11.72
CA TRP A 285 3.08 15.02 11.81
C TRP A 285 2.45 14.90 13.20
N PRO A 286 2.32 13.70 13.81
CA PRO A 286 1.87 13.60 15.19
C PRO A 286 2.71 14.43 16.17
N ALA A 287 4.04 14.42 16.04
CA ALA A 287 4.94 15.19 16.91
C ALA A 287 4.72 16.71 16.78
N ALA A 288 4.70 17.21 15.53
CA ALA A 288 4.40 18.62 15.25
C ALA A 288 2.99 18.99 15.74
N GLY A 289 2.01 18.12 15.51
CA GLY A 289 0.64 18.35 15.90
C GLY A 289 0.43 18.36 17.42
N VAL A 290 1.22 17.62 18.21
CA VAL A 290 1.24 17.77 19.68
C VAL A 290 1.75 19.15 20.08
N TYR A 291 2.84 19.63 19.46
CA TYR A 291 3.38 20.96 19.70
C TYR A 291 2.37 22.07 19.34
N LEU A 292 1.65 21.90 18.22
CA LEU A 292 0.59 22.79 17.76
C LEU A 292 -0.75 22.61 18.51
N ARG A 293 -0.82 21.75 19.53
CA ARG A 293 -2.04 21.42 20.30
C ARG A 293 -3.20 20.87 19.47
N LEU A 294 -2.89 20.26 18.33
CA LEU A 294 -3.81 19.53 17.45
C LEU A 294 -3.98 18.07 17.88
N PHE A 295 -2.96 17.50 18.53
CA PHE A 295 -3.02 16.21 19.19
C PHE A 295 -2.75 16.37 20.69
N ASN A 296 -3.38 15.53 21.49
CA ASN A 296 -3.03 15.36 22.90
C ASN A 296 -2.03 14.21 23.03
N ARG A 297 -1.25 14.18 24.11
CA ARG A 297 -0.50 12.99 24.50
C ARG A 297 -1.42 12.02 25.23
N GLU A 298 -1.19 10.71 25.10
CA GLU A 298 -1.80 9.74 26.00
C GLU A 298 -1.39 10.07 27.44
N SER A 299 -2.37 10.12 28.34
CA SER A 299 -2.11 10.26 29.77
C SER A 299 -1.35 9.02 30.24
N ARG A 300 -0.08 9.16 30.59
CA ARG A 300 0.64 8.13 31.33
C ARG A 300 0.05 8.11 32.75
N VAL A 301 -0.95 7.27 32.95
CA VAL A 301 -1.45 6.91 34.29
C VAL A 301 -0.42 6.02 34.96
#